data_AF-A0A8D8ZBI3-F1
#
_entry.id   AF-A0A8D8ZBI3-F1
#
_cell.length_a   1.000
_cell.length_b   1.000
_cell.length_c   1.000
_cell.angle_alpha   90.00
_cell.angle_beta   90.00
_cell.angle_gamma   90.00
#
_symmetry.space_group_name_H-M   'P 1'
#
loop_
_entity.id
_entity.type
_entity.pdbx_description
1 polymer ?
#
loop_
_entity_poly.entity_id
_entity_poly.type
_entity_poly.pdbx_seq_one_letter_code
_entity_poly.pdbx_strand_id
1 'polypeptide(L)'
;MSIESKSSLAQSKTSLAQSMSSLGLLSAANNEFTNDVYQHLAANNPHNAIISPLGLHILLGLTSYGAAGSTADAMMKTLRIKHSEALLKEYKDTTDQLSKSTEIKIANTIYF
;
A
#
# COMPACT_ATOMS: atom_id res chain seq x y z
N MET A 1 -4.12 18.93 39.21
CA MET A 1 -4.60 17.71 38.52
C MET A 1 -5.23 18.00 37.15
N SER A 2 -4.77 19.02 36.40
CA SER A 2 -5.42 19.43 35.13
C SER A 2 -4.45 19.69 33.97
N ILE A 3 -3.16 19.38 34.13
CA ILE A 3 -2.10 19.69 33.16
C ILE A 3 -1.69 18.45 32.34
N GLU A 4 -1.77 17.25 32.93
CA GLU A 4 -1.40 15.98 32.27
C GLU A 4 -2.49 15.45 31.31
N SER A 5 -3.74 15.87 31.48
CA SER A 5 -4.86 15.45 30.61
C SER A 5 -4.79 16.07 29.20
N LYS A 6 -4.21 17.28 29.06
CA LYS A 6 -4.13 17.98 27.77
C LYS A 6 -2.97 17.53 26.88
N SER A 7 -1.87 17.02 27.46
CA SER A 7 -0.73 16.51 26.66
C SER A 7 -1.04 15.15 26.03
N SER A 8 -1.81 14.30 26.72
CA SER A 8 -2.28 13.01 26.21
C SER A 8 -3.23 13.14 25.00
N LEU A 9 -4.15 14.11 25.01
CA LEU A 9 -5.01 14.39 23.85
C LEU A 9 -4.24 14.97 22.65
N ALA A 10 -3.19 15.75 22.90
CA ALA A 10 -2.33 16.29 21.83
C ALA A 10 -1.47 15.21 21.18
N GLN A 11 -0.90 14.30 21.98
CA GLN A 11 -0.15 13.14 21.48
C GLN A 11 -1.04 12.16 20.69
N SER A 12 -2.29 11.97 21.11
CA SER A 12 -3.26 11.16 20.38
C SER A 12 -3.64 11.76 19.01
N LYS A 13 -3.86 13.09 18.95
CA LYS A 13 -4.16 13.79 17.68
C LYS A 13 -2.97 13.80 16.71
N THR A 14 -1.76 13.97 17.21
CA THR A 14 -0.54 13.95 16.39
C THR A 14 -0.28 12.55 15.82
N SER A 15 -0.49 11.49 16.60
CA SER A 15 -0.37 10.08 16.15
C SER A 15 -1.38 9.72 15.04
N LEU A 16 -2.63 10.15 15.17
CA LEU A 16 -3.67 9.94 14.16
C LEU A 16 -3.41 10.74 12.87
N ALA A 17 -2.95 12.00 13.00
CA ALA A 17 -2.61 12.85 11.86
C ALA A 17 -1.37 12.34 11.10
N GLN A 18 -0.36 11.83 11.80
CA GLN A 18 0.82 11.23 11.16
C GLN A 18 0.47 9.95 10.41
N SER A 19 -0.38 9.09 11.01
CA SER A 19 -0.91 7.88 10.36
C SER A 19 -1.74 8.20 9.12
N MET A 20 -2.47 9.32 9.10
CA MET A 20 -3.19 9.79 7.91
C MET A 20 -2.27 10.40 6.84
N SER A 21 -1.14 11.02 7.23
CA SER A 21 -0.21 11.61 6.26
C SER A 21 0.60 10.58 5.46
N SER A 22 0.91 9.44 6.06
CA SER A 22 1.67 8.34 5.44
C SER A 22 0.78 7.20 4.93
N LEU A 23 -0.48 7.48 4.61
CA LEU A 23 -1.36 6.55 3.88
C LEU A 23 -1.73 7.10 2.49
N GLY A 24 -1.38 8.35 2.22
CA GLY A 24 -1.83 9.06 1.03
C GLY A 24 -1.18 8.55 -0.25
N LEU A 25 0.11 8.21 -0.22
CA LEU A 25 0.86 7.87 -1.43
C LEU A 25 0.46 6.48 -1.94
N LEU A 26 0.47 5.48 -1.05
CA LEU A 26 0.07 4.13 -1.38
C LEU A 26 -1.41 4.05 -1.75
N SER A 27 -2.28 4.70 -0.99
CA SER A 27 -3.73 4.67 -1.27
C SER A 27 -4.06 5.28 -2.63
N ALA A 28 -3.50 6.46 -2.94
CA ALA A 28 -3.72 7.11 -4.24
C ALA A 28 -3.18 6.25 -5.40
N ALA A 29 -1.93 5.79 -5.31
CA ALA A 29 -1.31 4.95 -6.32
C ALA A 29 -2.06 3.63 -6.53
N ASN A 30 -2.47 2.98 -5.43
CA ASN A 30 -3.23 1.73 -5.48
C ASN A 30 -4.62 1.92 -6.08
N ASN A 31 -5.30 3.05 -5.86
CA ASN A 31 -6.62 3.30 -6.46
C ASN A 31 -6.54 3.43 -7.98
N GLU A 32 -5.55 4.17 -8.49
CA GLU A 32 -5.31 4.27 -9.93
C GLU A 32 -4.95 2.91 -10.54
N PHE A 33 -4.02 2.18 -9.92
CA PHE A 33 -3.65 0.83 -10.34
C PHE A 33 -4.85 -0.13 -10.32
N THR A 34 -5.70 -0.07 -9.28
CA THR A 34 -6.91 -0.89 -9.16
C THR A 34 -7.85 -0.64 -10.32
N ASN A 35 -8.07 0.62 -10.68
CA ASN A 35 -8.91 0.97 -11.81
C ASN A 35 -8.35 0.39 -13.12
N ASP A 36 -7.05 0.57 -13.37
CA ASP A 36 -6.40 0.03 -14.58
C ASP A 36 -6.54 -1.50 -14.67
N VAL A 37 -6.29 -2.22 -13.58
CA VAL A 37 -6.41 -3.69 -13.51
C VAL A 37 -7.86 -4.13 -13.70
N TYR A 38 -8.80 -3.47 -13.03
CA TYR A 38 -10.21 -3.84 -13.12
C TYR A 38 -10.77 -3.62 -14.52
N GLN A 39 -10.44 -2.49 -15.17
CA GLN A 39 -10.85 -2.24 -16.55
C GLN A 39 -10.28 -3.29 -17.51
N HIS A 40 -9.01 -3.68 -17.32
CA HIS A 40 -8.43 -4.77 -18.09
C HIS A 40 -9.14 -6.11 -17.85
N LEU A 41 -9.46 -6.45 -16.61
CA LEU A 41 -10.15 -7.69 -16.29
C LEU A 41 -11.57 -7.70 -16.84
N ALA A 42 -12.33 -6.61 -16.67
CA ALA A 42 -13.70 -6.49 -17.15
C ALA A 42 -13.80 -6.59 -18.69
N ALA A 43 -12.81 -6.05 -19.40
CA ALA A 43 -12.76 -6.14 -20.87
C ALA A 43 -12.45 -7.56 -21.38
N ASN A 44 -11.74 -8.38 -20.60
CA ASN A 44 -11.18 -9.66 -21.06
C ASN A 44 -11.78 -10.89 -20.36
N ASN A 45 -12.54 -10.72 -19.28
CA ASN A 45 -13.14 -11.81 -18.51
C ASN A 45 -14.66 -11.57 -18.33
N PRO A 46 -15.51 -12.38 -18.98
CA PRO A 46 -16.96 -12.25 -18.84
C PRO A 46 -17.51 -12.86 -17.53
N HIS A 47 -16.66 -13.48 -16.71
CA HIS A 47 -17.05 -14.12 -15.46
C HIS A 47 -16.73 -13.27 -14.23
N ASN A 48 -17.22 -13.71 -13.07
CA ASN A 48 -16.92 -13.07 -11.79
C ASN A 48 -15.40 -13.01 -11.55
N ALA A 49 -14.91 -11.83 -11.18
CA ALA A 49 -13.52 -11.61 -10.80
C ALA A 49 -13.44 -11.09 -9.36
N ILE A 50 -12.63 -11.75 -8.54
CA ILE A 50 -12.28 -11.32 -7.19
C ILE A 50 -10.77 -11.20 -7.16
N ILE A 51 -10.28 -10.00 -6.86
CA ILE A 51 -8.84 -9.70 -6.80
C ILE A 51 -8.52 -8.89 -5.55
N SER A 52 -7.27 -8.95 -5.10
CA SER A 52 -6.72 -8.04 -4.10
C SER A 52 -5.68 -7.12 -4.77
N PRO A 53 -6.11 -5.95 -5.29
CA PRO A 53 -5.19 -5.01 -5.92
C PRO A 53 -4.08 -4.57 -4.97
N LEU A 54 -4.41 -4.36 -3.69
CA LEU A 54 -3.45 -3.95 -2.66
C LEU A 54 -2.35 -4.99 -2.46
N GLY A 55 -2.70 -6.28 -2.41
CA GLY A 55 -1.73 -7.36 -2.28
C GLY A 55 -0.76 -7.41 -3.46
N LEU A 56 -1.30 -7.31 -4.68
CA LEU A 56 -0.49 -7.23 -5.91
C LEU A 56 0.40 -5.99 -5.93
N HIS A 57 -0.12 -4.84 -5.51
CA HIS A 57 0.60 -3.58 -5.48
C HIS A 57 1.79 -3.62 -4.52
N ILE A 58 1.58 -4.14 -3.30
CA ILE A 58 2.67 -4.33 -2.32
C ILE A 58 3.73 -5.29 -2.88
N LEU A 59 3.32 -6.46 -3.37
CA LEU A 59 4.26 -7.47 -3.87
C LEU A 59 5.09 -6.94 -5.04
N LEU A 60 4.44 -6.42 -6.08
CA LEU A 60 5.12 -5.89 -7.27
C LEU A 60 5.91 -4.61 -6.95
N GLY A 61 5.43 -3.79 -6.01
CA GLY A 61 6.15 -2.65 -5.47
C GLY A 61 7.48 -3.08 -4.88
N LEU A 62 7.48 -4.06 -3.98
CA LEU A 62 8.70 -4.62 -3.39
C LEU A 62 9.61 -5.27 -4.45
N THR A 63 9.05 -6.01 -5.41
CA THR A 63 9.83 -6.57 -6.53
C THR A 63 10.48 -5.48 -7.37
N SER A 64 9.84 -4.32 -7.57
CA SER A 64 10.41 -3.21 -8.33
C SER A 64 11.67 -2.63 -7.70
N TYR A 65 11.84 -2.70 -6.38
CA TYR A 65 13.08 -2.31 -5.69
C TYR A 65 14.24 -3.27 -5.95
N GLY A 66 13.96 -4.54 -6.31
CA GLY A 66 14.96 -5.50 -6.74
C GLY A 66 15.26 -5.47 -8.24
N ALA A 67 14.47 -4.71 -9.02
CA ALA A 67 14.67 -4.55 -10.45
C ALA A 67 15.63 -3.37 -10.74
N ALA A 68 16.12 -3.30 -11.98
CA ALA A 68 16.98 -2.21 -12.43
C ALA A 68 16.64 -1.74 -13.85
N GLY A 69 17.05 -0.50 -14.17
CA GLY A 69 16.90 0.10 -15.49
C GLY A 69 15.44 0.16 -15.97
N SER A 70 15.24 -0.12 -17.25
CA SER A 70 13.92 -0.05 -17.89
C SER A 70 12.87 -0.95 -17.24
N THR A 71 13.28 -2.06 -16.63
CA THR A 71 12.37 -2.96 -15.92
C THR A 71 11.81 -2.30 -14.67
N ALA A 72 12.66 -1.68 -13.85
CA ALA A 72 12.22 -0.93 -12.68
C ALA A 72 11.28 0.22 -13.09
N ASP A 73 11.67 0.98 -14.12
CA ASP A 73 10.87 2.11 -14.63
C ASP A 73 9.48 1.68 -15.10
N ALA A 74 9.38 0.58 -15.83
CA ALA A 74 8.11 0.04 -16.30
C ALA A 74 7.21 -0.40 -15.14
N MET A 75 7.79 -1.05 -14.12
CA MET A 75 7.05 -1.48 -12.93
C MET A 75 6.55 -0.28 -12.13
N MET A 76 7.42 0.69 -11.84
CA MET A 76 7.06 1.90 -11.10
C MET A 76 5.96 2.70 -11.80
N LYS A 77 6.06 2.85 -13.13
CA LYS A 77 5.06 3.53 -13.95
C LYS A 77 3.71 2.82 -13.87
N THR A 78 3.70 1.49 -14.01
CA THR A 78 2.47 0.69 -13.97
C THR A 78 1.81 0.74 -12.60
N LEU A 79 2.61 0.69 -11.53
CA LEU A 79 2.13 0.76 -10.15
C LEU A 79 1.80 2.18 -9.67
N ARG A 80 2.01 3.21 -10.52
CA ARG A 80 1.76 4.62 -10.19
C ARG A 80 2.57 5.11 -8.97
N ILE A 81 3.78 4.59 -8.79
CA ILE A 81 4.65 4.90 -7.66
C ILE A 81 5.96 5.56 -8.08
N LYS A 82 6.60 6.18 -7.09
CA LYS A 82 8.01 6.57 -7.13
C LYS A 82 8.72 5.95 -5.93
N HIS A 83 9.92 5.40 -6.16
CA HIS A 83 10.72 4.85 -5.07
C HIS A 83 11.06 5.95 -4.08
N SER A 84 10.73 5.71 -2.82
CA SER A 84 11.06 6.59 -1.71
C SER A 84 11.04 5.79 -0.40
N GLU A 85 11.80 6.24 0.59
CA GLU A 85 11.75 5.69 1.95
C GLU A 85 10.36 5.82 2.57
N ALA A 86 9.65 6.91 2.24
CA ALA A 86 8.27 7.13 2.68
C ALA A 86 7.36 6.00 2.19
N LEU A 87 7.41 5.65 0.89
CA LEU A 87 6.61 4.58 0.31
C LEU A 87 6.94 3.21 0.92
N LEU A 88 8.22 2.88 1.13
CA LEU A 88 8.62 1.65 1.82
C LEU A 88 8.05 1.58 3.24
N LYS A 89 8.06 2.71 3.95
CA LYS A 89 7.44 2.81 5.26
C LYS A 89 5.92 2.60 5.19
N GLU A 90 5.22 3.18 4.20
CA GLU A 90 3.78 2.96 4.03
C GLU A 90 3.45 1.49 3.74
N TYR A 91 4.24 0.82 2.88
CA TYR A 91 4.09 -0.60 2.61
C TYR A 91 4.24 -1.45 3.88
N LYS A 92 5.28 -1.16 4.67
CA LYS A 92 5.52 -1.85 5.94
C LYS A 92 4.38 -1.60 6.93
N ASP A 93 4.03 -0.35 7.17
CA ASP A 93 3.00 0.03 8.14
C ASP A 93 1.63 -0.56 7.76
N THR A 94 1.30 -0.61 6.47
CA THR A 94 0.05 -1.20 5.97
C THR A 94 0.04 -2.71 6.18
N THR A 95 1.15 -3.39 5.87
CA THR A 95 1.28 -4.85 6.06
C THR A 95 1.25 -5.21 7.56
N ASP A 96 1.88 -4.41 8.40
CA ASP A 96 1.88 -4.57 9.86
C ASP A 96 0.47 -4.34 10.46
N GLN A 97 -0.31 -3.43 9.88
CA GLN A 97 -1.71 -3.24 10.28
C GLN A 97 -2.59 -4.40 9.85
N LEU A 98 -2.41 -4.90 8.62
CA LEU A 98 -3.18 -6.01 8.09
C LEU A 98 -2.89 -7.33 8.80
N SER A 99 -1.63 -7.58 9.16
CA SER A 99 -1.23 -8.79 9.90
C SER A 99 -1.76 -8.86 11.34
N LYS A 100 -2.17 -7.73 11.93
CA LYS A 100 -2.84 -7.70 13.24
C LYS A 100 -4.30 -8.12 13.17
N SER A 101 -4.90 -8.12 11.98
CA SER A 101 -6.28 -8.60 11.79
C SER A 101 -6.35 -10.11 11.95
N THR A 102 -7.36 -10.60 12.66
CA THR A 102 -7.63 -12.05 12.79
C THR A 102 -8.40 -12.61 11.59
N GLU A 103 -9.08 -11.75 10.83
CA GLU A 103 -9.97 -12.12 9.73
C GLU A 103 -9.26 -12.09 8.37
N ILE A 104 -8.29 -11.19 8.22
CA ILE A 104 -7.59 -10.97 6.96
C ILE A 104 -6.15 -11.42 7.12
N LYS A 105 -5.76 -12.44 6.34
CA LYS A 105 -4.39 -12.91 6.24
C LYS A 105 -3.87 -12.63 4.84
N ILE A 106 -2.75 -11.92 4.75
CA ILE A 106 -2.05 -11.64 3.50
C ILE A 106 -0.73 -12.39 3.54
N ALA A 107 -0.46 -13.16 2.49
CA ALA A 107 0.77 -13.94 2.35
C ALA A 107 1.43 -13.57 1.01
N ASN A 108 2.51 -12.80 1.09
CA ASN A 108 3.33 -12.42 -0.05
C ASN A 108 4.70 -13.10 0.09
N THR A 109 5.07 -13.93 -0.89
CA THR A 109 6.36 -14.64 -0.92
C THR A 109 6.97 -14.52 -2.31
N ILE A 110 8.28 -14.31 -2.37
CA ILE A 110 9.07 -14.37 -3.60
C ILE A 110 9.95 -15.62 -3.52
N TYR A 111 9.83 -16.51 -4.50
CA TYR A 111 10.66 -17.70 -4.64
C TYR A 111 11.73 -17.46 -5.71
N PHE A 112 12.95 -17.92 -5.48
CA PHE A 112 14.10 -17.79 -6.37
C PHE A 112 14.67 -19.17 -6.69
#